data_AF-A0A0N1N3E3-F1
#
_entry.id   AF-A0A0N1N3E3-F1
#
_cell.length_a   1.000
_cell.length_b   1.000
_cell.length_c   1.000
_cell.angle_alpha   90.00
_cell.angle_beta   90.00
_cell.angle_gamma   90.00
#
_symmetry.space_group_name_H-M   'P 1'
#
loop_
_entity.id
_entity.type
_entity.pdbx_description
1 polymer ?
#
loop_
_entity_poly.entity_id
_entity_poly.type
_entity_poly.pdbx_seq_one_letter_code
_entity_poly.pdbx_strand_id
1 'polypeptide(L)' 'MDEETARKIYDGALALDPILLNLRKTVDLIEDETLRHQFTRAVGDVMGVVFAEVMHPIERQFPNLIPLKERATR' A
#
# COMPACT_ATOMS: atom_id res chain seq x y z
N MET A 1 -11.00 -5.63 -17.73
CA MET A 1 -11.18 -4.32 -17.05
C MET A 1 -10.66 -3.26 -17.99
N ASP A 2 -11.33 -2.11 -18.12
CA ASP A 2 -10.80 -0.98 -18.89
C ASP A 2 -9.78 -0.17 -18.07
N GLU A 3 -9.02 0.68 -18.76
CA GLU A 3 -7.95 1.48 -18.15
C GLU A 3 -8.49 2.49 -17.13
N GLU A 4 -9.68 3.07 -17.35
CA GLU A 4 -10.29 4.03 -16.43
C GLU A 4 -10.64 3.36 -15.09
N THR A 5 -11.21 2.17 -15.14
CA THR A 5 -11.52 1.36 -13.95
C THR A 5 -10.24 0.94 -13.24
N ALA A 6 -9.22 0.49 -14.00
CA ALA A 6 -7.91 0.15 -13.45
C ALA A 6 -7.27 1.34 -12.71
N ARG A 7 -7.34 2.54 -13.30
CA ARG A 7 -6.86 3.80 -12.72
C ARG A 7 -7.57 4.10 -11.40
N LYS A 8 -8.90 4.04 -11.36
CA LYS A 8 -9.68 4.32 -10.14
C LYS A 8 -9.31 3.38 -8.99
N ILE A 9 -9.12 2.08 -9.29
CA ILE A 9 -8.71 1.10 -8.27
C ILE A 9 -7.28 1.37 -7.80
N TYR A 10 -6.36 1.63 -8.73
CA TYR A 10 -4.96 1.90 -8.42
C TYR A 10 -4.79 3.18 -7.58
N ASP A 11 -5.47 4.27 -7.96
CA ASP A 11 -5.46 5.53 -7.22
C ASP A 11 -6.07 5.35 -5.82
N GLY A 12 -7.12 4.54 -5.70
CA GLY A 12 -7.69 4.15 -4.40
C GLY A 12 -6.70 3.37 -3.52
N ALA A 13 -5.96 2.42 -4.11
CA ALA A 13 -4.91 1.68 -3.40
C ALA A 13 -3.75 2.61 -2.96
N LEU A 14 -3.31 3.52 -3.84
CA LEU A 14 -2.29 4.52 -3.52
C LEU A 14 -2.74 5.47 -2.40
N ALA A 15 -4.01 5.85 -2.36
CA ALA A 15 -4.54 6.72 -1.30
C ALA A 15 -4.47 6.09 0.10
N LEU A 16 -4.35 4.76 0.20
CA LEU A 16 -4.15 4.08 1.48
C LEU A 16 -2.73 4.25 2.03
N ASP A 17 -1.72 4.48 1.18
CA ASP A 17 -0.32 4.59 1.62
C ASP A 17 -0.11 5.63 2.74
N PRO A 18 -0.52 6.91 2.59
CA PRO A 18 -0.36 7.88 3.68
C PRO A 18 -1.16 7.52 4.94
N ILE A 19 -2.29 6.81 4.80
CA ILE A 19 -3.13 6.37 5.94
C ILE A 19 -2.42 5.25 6.70
N LEU A 20 -1.92 4.24 6.00
CA LEU A 20 -1.20 3.11 6.59
C LEU A 20 0.14 3.55 7.19
N LEU A 21 0.84 4.48 6.54
CA LEU A 21 2.05 5.11 7.10
C LEU A 21 1.75 5.88 8.39
N ASN A 22 0.64 6.62 8.46
CA ASN A 22 0.25 7.32 9.68
C ASN A 22 -0.17 6.35 10.80
N LEU A 23 -0.89 5.28 10.45
CA LEU A 23 -1.25 4.24 11.39
C LEU A 23 0.00 3.56 11.97
N ARG A 24 0.98 3.23 11.13
CA ARG A 24 2.28 2.69 11.58
C ARG A 24 2.98 3.62 12.56
N LYS A 25 3.05 4.92 12.27
CA LYS A 25 3.63 5.91 13.19
C LYS A 25 2.90 5.97 14.52
N THR A 26 1.58 5.78 14.53
CA THR A 26 0.77 5.75 15.75
C THR A 26 1.03 4.46 16.54
N VAL A 27 1.17 3.32 15.86
CA VAL A 27 1.57 2.05 16.46
C VAL A 27 2.94 2.15 17.13
N ASP A 28 3.88 2.89 16.54
CA ASP A 28 5.20 3.10 17.12
C ASP A 28 5.17 3.82 18.50
N LEU A 29 4.07 4.50 18.84
CA LEU A 29 3.88 5.14 20.15
C LEU A 29 3.46 4.17 21.26
N ILE A 30 3.16 2.91 20.93
CA ILE A 30 2.77 1.89 21.92
C ILE A 30 4.00 1.50 22.75
N GLU A 31 3.91 1.68 24.07
CA GLU A 31 4.98 1.35 25.02
C GLU A 31 5.17 -0.16 25.17
N ASP A 32 4.07 -0.92 25.26
CA ASP A 32 4.11 -2.38 25.32
C ASP A 32 4.70 -2.95 24.02
N GLU A 33 5.91 -3.50 24.12
CA GLU A 33 6.64 -4.00 22.98
C GLU A 33 5.94 -5.17 22.27
N THR A 34 5.31 -6.07 23.03
CA THR A 34 4.62 -7.22 22.45
C THR A 34 3.43 -6.74 21.62
N LEU A 35 2.65 -5.82 22.18
CA LEU A 35 1.48 -5.24 21.51
C LEU A 35 1.91 -4.42 20.29
N ARG A 36 2.96 -3.60 20.40
CA ARG A 36 3.55 -2.85 19.28
C ARG A 36 3.95 -3.77 18.14
N HIS A 37 4.66 -4.87 18.42
CA HIS A 37 5.05 -5.84 17.39
C HIS A 37 3.85 -6.49 16.70
N GLN A 38 2.81 -6.85 17.46
CA GLN A 38 1.57 -7.42 16.90
C GLN A 38 0.89 -6.43 15.93
N PHE A 39 0.74 -5.17 16.33
CA PHE A 39 0.14 -4.15 15.48
C PHE A 39 1.02 -3.82 14.27
N THR A 40 2.33 -3.69 14.43
CA THR A 40 3.27 -3.44 13.32
C THR A 40 3.16 -4.53 12.26
N ARG A 41 3.08 -5.79 12.69
CA ARG A 41 2.86 -6.92 11.79
C ARG A 41 1.53 -6.80 11.05
N ALA A 42 0.44 -6.54 11.77
CA ALA A 42 -0.88 -6.40 11.16
C ALA A 42 -0.94 -5.27 10.11
N VAL A 43 -0.32 -4.11 10.41
CA VAL A 43 -0.22 -3.00 9.44
C VAL A 43 0.60 -3.41 8.22
N GLY A 44 1.73 -4.09 8.43
CA GLY A 44 2.56 -4.63 7.35
C GLY A 44 1.83 -5.64 6.47
N ASP A 45 1.04 -6.53 7.05
CA ASP A 45 0.24 -7.52 6.33
C ASP A 45 -0.80 -6.83 5.43
N VAL A 46 -1.48 -5.80 5.93
CA VAL A 46 -2.43 -5.00 5.12
C VAL A 46 -1.73 -4.29 3.97
N MET A 47 -0.59 -3.64 4.22
CA MET A 47 0.22 -3.02 3.16
C MET A 47 0.65 -4.04 2.10
N GLY A 48 1.09 -5.21 2.53
CA GLY A 48 1.49 -6.31 1.66
C GLY A 48 0.36 -6.80 0.76
N VAL A 49 -0.84 -6.99 1.33
CA VAL A 49 -2.03 -7.42 0.56
C VAL A 49 -2.44 -6.37 -0.46
N VAL A 50 -2.51 -5.09 -0.07
CA VAL A 50 -2.85 -4.01 -1.02
C VAL A 50 -1.86 -3.98 -2.19
N PHE A 51 -0.57 -4.12 -1.91
CA PHE A 51 0.44 -4.14 -2.96
C PHE A 51 0.33 -5.39 -3.84
N ALA A 52 0.37 -6.58 -3.25
CA ALA A 52 0.48 -7.84 -3.98
C ALA A 52 -0.79 -8.22 -4.74
N GLU A 53 -1.96 -7.98 -4.15
CA GLU A 53 -3.25 -8.46 -4.67
C GLU A 53 -4.01 -7.39 -5.46
N VAL A 54 -3.68 -6.10 -5.27
CA VAL A 54 -4.37 -5.00 -5.96
C VAL A 54 -3.45 -4.26 -6.91
N MET A 55 -2.35 -3.69 -6.40
CA MET A 55 -1.46 -2.85 -7.21
C MET A 55 -0.71 -3.68 -8.25
N HIS A 56 -0.01 -4.74 -7.83
CA HIS A 56 0.87 -5.51 -8.71
C HIS A 56 0.16 -6.11 -9.94
N PRO A 57 -1.06 -6.70 -9.83
CA PRO A 57 -1.80 -7.17 -11.00
C PRO A 57 -2.16 -6.04 -11.97
N ILE A 58 -2.55 -4.87 -11.44
CA ILE A 58 -2.86 -3.70 -12.25
C ILE A 58 -1.61 -3.16 -12.96
N GLU A 59 -0.48 -3.06 -12.26
CA GLU A 59 0.79 -2.62 -12.83
C GLU A 59 1.26 -3.53 -13.97
N ARG A 60 1.05 -4.84 -13.85
CA ARG A 60 1.39 -5.82 -14.90
C ARG A 60 0.51 -5.68 -16.14
N GLN A 61 -0.77 -5.37 -15.98
CA GLN A 61 -1.72 -5.25 -17.09
C GLN A 61 -1.70 -3.85 -17.72
N PHE A 62 -1.46 -2.82 -16.92
CA PHE A 62 -1.50 -1.40 -17.31
C PHE A 62 -0.24 -0.68 -16.82
N PRO A 63 0.94 -0.96 -17.41
CA PRO A 63 2.23 -0.41 -16.94
C PRO A 63 2.33 1.12 -17.05
N ASN A 64 1.48 1.74 -17.85
CA ASN A 64 1.38 3.20 -18.00
C ASN A 64 0.71 3.87 -16.79
N LEU A 65 0.10 3.09 -15.88
CA LEU A 65 -0.50 3.63 -14.67
C LEU A 65 0.53 3.94 -13.57
N ILE A 66 1.71 3.31 -13.62
CA ILE A 66 2.80 3.50 -12.64
C ILE A 66 3.32 4.94 -12.72
N PRO A 67 3.27 5.72 -11.62
CA PRO A 67 3.84 7.06 -11.58
C PRO A 67 5.33 7.04 -11.94
N LEU A 68 5.79 7.97 -12.79
CA LEU A 68 7.20 8.04 -13.22
C LEU A 68 8.19 8.11 -12.03
N LYS A 69 7.77 8.72 -10.91
CA LYS A 69 8.58 8.82 -9.69
C LYS A 69 8.81 7.46 -9.01
N GLU A 70 7.91 6.49 -9.17
CA GLU A 70 8.02 5.16 -8.58
C GLU A 70 8.76 4.16 -9.46
N ARG A 71 8.90 4.45 -10.77
CA ARG A 71 9.68 3.64 -11.71
C ARG A 71 11.19 3.66 -11.47
N ALA A 72 11.72 4.68 -10.80
CA ALA A 72 13.16 4.86 -10.60
C ALA A 72 13.70 4.20 -9.32
N THR A 73 12.81 3.82 -8.40
CA THR A 73 13.13 3.28 -7.07
C THR A 73 12.73 1.82 -6.88
N ARG A 74 12.27 1.16 -7.95
CA ARG A 74 11.88 -0.26 -7.96
C ARG A 74 12.70 -1.05 -8.96
#